data_AF-A0A820BA81-F1
#
_entry.id   AF-A0A820BA81-F1
#
_cell.length_a   1.000
_cell.length_b   1.000
_cell.length_c   1.000
_cell.angle_alpha   90.00
_cell.angle_beta   90.00
_cell.angle_gamma   90.00
#
_symmetry.space_group_name_H-M   'P 1'
#
loop_
_entity.id
_entity.type
_entity.pdbx_description
1 polymer ?
#
loop_
_entity_poly.entity_id
_entity_poly.type
_entity_poly.pdbx_seq_one_letter_code
_entity_poly.pdbx_strand_id
1 'polypeptide(L)'
;GMWGFRPVLNRTMASIFLNKMLNHNLIKRYAGRGDQTFLTDHIWPNIQDHVLAHDSHLCTTWYGKNSQPWPTRRPPLNETSCFVGCVRPCCQKMKPPFGECPIACRPKNHTDWTMC
;
A
#
# COMPACT_ATOMS: atom_id res chain seq x y z
N GLY A 1 0.46 1.78 -2.81
CA GLY A 1 0.28 0.33 -2.71
C GLY A 1 -0.90 -0.04 -1.85
N MET A 2 -1.11 -1.35 -1.69
CA MET A 2 -2.04 -1.94 -0.73
C MET A 2 -1.25 -2.95 0.11
N TRP A 3 -1.36 -2.88 1.42
CA TRP A 3 -0.78 -3.88 2.31
C TRP A 3 -1.85 -4.44 3.24
N GLY A 4 -1.70 -5.72 3.58
CA GLY A 4 -2.59 -6.44 4.46
C GLY A 4 -1.82 -7.23 5.50
N PHE A 5 -2.21 -7.05 6.76
CA PHE A 5 -1.79 -7.90 7.87
C PHE A 5 -2.92 -8.91 8.17
N ARG A 6 -2.58 -10.16 8.50
CA ARG A 6 -3.55 -11.23 8.81
C ARG A 6 -3.53 -11.52 10.32
N PRO A 7 -4.43 -10.91 11.13
CA PRO A 7 -4.39 -11.00 12.59
C PRO A 7 -4.46 -12.42 13.15
N VAL A 8 -5.15 -13.32 12.42
CA VAL A 8 -5.33 -14.72 12.83
C VAL A 8 -3.99 -15.47 12.92
N LEU A 9 -3.00 -15.11 12.10
CA LEU A 9 -1.69 -15.75 12.11
C LEU A 9 -0.79 -15.23 13.25
N ASN A 10 -1.08 -14.05 13.81
CA ASN A 10 -0.31 -13.49 14.92
C ASN A 10 -1.19 -12.61 15.83
N ARG A 11 -1.99 -13.27 16.67
CA ARG A 11 -2.97 -12.59 17.55
C ARG A 11 -2.31 -11.72 18.61
N THR A 12 -1.15 -12.13 19.12
CA THR A 12 -0.39 -11.34 20.11
C THR A 12 0.00 -9.99 19.53
N MET A 13 0.59 -10.00 18.33
CA MET A 13 0.95 -8.78 17.60
C MET A 13 -0.28 -7.93 17.26
N ALA A 14 -1.36 -8.55 16.80
CA ALA A 14 -2.62 -7.87 16.55
C ALA A 14 -3.16 -7.14 17.79
N SER A 15 -3.11 -7.79 18.96
CA SER A 15 -3.54 -7.20 20.22
C SER A 15 -2.68 -6.01 20.63
N ILE A 16 -1.36 -6.08 20.42
CA ILE A 16 -0.45 -4.97 20.70
C ILE A 16 -0.82 -3.76 19.85
N PHE A 17 -1.05 -3.95 18.55
CA PHE A 17 -1.44 -2.86 17.65
C PHE A 17 -2.81 -2.30 18.01
N LEU A 18 -3.78 -3.16 18.31
CA LEU A 18 -5.09 -2.73 18.76
C LEU A 18 -5.01 -1.88 20.02
N ASN A 19 -4.22 -2.30 21.02
CA ASN A 19 -4.02 -1.52 22.25
C ASN A 19 -3.38 -0.15 21.99
N LYS A 20 -2.44 -0.04 21.03
CA LYS A 20 -1.91 1.26 20.60
C LYS A 20 -2.97 2.12 19.93
N MET A 21 -3.79 1.54 19.05
CA MET A 21 -4.86 2.24 18.32
C MET A 21 -5.99 2.70 19.26
N LEU A 22 -6.25 1.97 20.35
CA LEU A 22 -7.27 2.32 21.35
C LEU A 22 -6.74 3.26 22.45
N ASN A 23 -5.42 3.53 22.49
CA ASN A 23 -4.85 4.42 23.49
C ASN A 23 -5.10 5.88 23.10
N HIS A 24 -6.16 6.48 23.65
CA HIS A 24 -6.53 7.87 23.40
C HIS A 24 -5.41 8.89 23.71
N ASN A 25 -4.59 8.64 24.72
CA ASN A 25 -3.48 9.53 25.07
C ASN A 25 -2.36 9.51 24.03
N LEU A 26 -2.20 8.38 23.34
CA LEU A 26 -1.28 8.22 22.22
C LEU A 26 -1.88 8.85 20.97
N ILE A 27 -3.11 8.47 20.61
CA ILE A 27 -3.77 8.88 19.35
C ILE A 27 -4.01 10.38 19.28
N LYS A 28 -4.32 11.06 20.39
CA LYS A 28 -4.54 12.52 20.39
C LYS A 28 -3.33 13.34 19.90
N ARG A 29 -2.14 12.74 19.88
CA ARG A 29 -0.90 13.35 19.35
C ARG A 29 -0.87 13.37 17.81
N TYR A 30 -1.71 12.57 17.18
CA TYR A 30 -1.80 12.37 15.74
C TYR A 30 -3.09 13.04 15.23
N ALA A 31 -2.97 14.20 14.57
CA ALA A 31 -4.08 14.96 14.00
C ALA A 31 -3.97 15.09 12.48
N GLY A 32 -5.06 15.40 11.78
CA GLY A 32 -5.07 15.55 10.32
C GLY A 32 -4.67 14.26 9.59
N ARG A 33 -3.55 14.25 8.87
CA ARG A 33 -2.91 13.04 8.27
C ARG A 33 -2.21 12.15 9.30
N GLY A 34 -2.58 12.29 10.57
CA GLY A 34 -1.96 11.62 11.70
C GLY A 34 -2.13 10.11 11.68
N ASP A 35 -3.12 9.60 10.94
CA ASP A 35 -3.29 8.16 10.71
C ASP A 35 -2.06 7.56 10.03
N GLN A 36 -1.57 8.18 8.95
CA GLN A 36 -0.41 7.65 8.22
C GLN A 36 0.89 7.78 9.02
N THR A 37 1.06 8.88 9.76
CA THR A 37 2.21 9.04 10.67
C THR A 37 2.15 8.02 11.80
N PHE A 38 0.99 7.81 12.42
CA PHE A 38 0.80 6.79 13.47
C PHE A 38 1.17 5.40 12.96
N LEU A 39 0.67 5.04 11.77
CA LEU A 39 1.01 3.75 11.14
C LEU A 39 2.52 3.62 10.92
N THR A 40 3.16 4.69 10.44
CA THR A 40 4.60 4.74 10.21
C THR A 40 5.42 4.58 11.49
N ASP A 41 5.01 5.23 12.58
CA ASP A 41 5.76 5.25 13.84
C ASP A 41 5.54 3.98 14.67
N HIS A 42 4.31 3.45 14.68
CA HIS A 42 3.89 2.48 15.68
C HIS A 42 3.56 1.09 15.15
N ILE A 43 3.21 0.99 13.87
CA ILE A 43 2.72 -0.25 13.27
C ILE A 43 3.76 -0.80 12.30
N TRP A 44 4.11 -0.01 11.28
CA TRP A 44 4.99 -0.39 10.18
C TRP A 44 6.30 -1.07 10.63
N PRO A 45 7.08 -0.56 11.61
CA PRO A 45 8.35 -1.17 12.01
C PRO A 45 8.22 -2.61 12.52
N ASN A 46 7.04 -3.03 12.94
CA ASN A 46 6.78 -4.35 13.52
C ASN A 46 6.21 -5.35 12.51
N ILE A 47 5.78 -4.90 11.34
CA ILE A 47 5.03 -5.73 10.38
C ILE A 47 5.66 -5.82 8.99
N GLN A 48 6.80 -5.17 8.74
CA GLN A 48 7.41 -5.09 7.40
C GLN A 48 7.66 -6.48 6.79
N ASP A 49 7.89 -7.50 7.63
CA ASP A 49 8.12 -8.89 7.23
C ASP A 49 6.90 -9.80 7.45
N HIS A 50 5.77 -9.23 7.92
CA HIS A 50 4.54 -9.95 8.26
C HIS A 50 3.33 -9.45 7.48
N VAL A 51 3.55 -8.77 6.35
CA VAL A 51 2.50 -8.25 5.48
C VAL A 51 2.60 -8.82 4.08
N LEU A 52 1.45 -8.97 3.44
CA LEU A 52 1.38 -8.99 1.99
C LEU A 52 1.26 -7.56 1.52
N ALA A 53 2.25 -7.06 0.79
CA ALA A 53 2.25 -5.70 0.25
C ALA A 53 2.36 -5.73 -1.28
N HIS A 54 1.45 -5.07 -1.97
CA HIS A 54 1.52 -4.82 -3.41
C HIS A 54 1.77 -3.34 -3.68
N ASP A 55 2.87 -3.01 -4.36
CA ASP A 55 3.24 -1.65 -4.74
C ASP A 55 3.96 -1.61 -6.09
N SER A 56 3.78 -0.52 -6.80
CA SER A 56 4.26 -0.31 -8.18
C SER A 56 5.24 0.83 -8.32
N HIS A 57 5.42 1.65 -7.29
CA HIS A 57 6.16 2.90 -7.34
C HIS A 57 7.18 3.03 -6.21
N LEU A 58 6.95 2.33 -5.09
CA LEU A 58 7.74 2.49 -3.86
C LEU A 58 8.66 1.30 -3.58
N CYS A 59 8.77 0.31 -4.47
CA CYS A 59 9.53 -0.93 -4.22
C CYS A 59 11.02 -0.72 -3.88
N THR A 60 11.60 0.41 -4.31
CA THR A 60 13.00 0.78 -4.02
C THR A 60 13.15 1.61 -2.73
N THR A 61 12.04 2.03 -2.13
CA THR A 61 12.04 2.81 -0.88
C THR A 61 12.08 1.88 0.33
N TRP A 62 12.45 2.42 1.49
CA TRP A 62 12.47 1.64 2.73
C TRP A 62 11.10 1.06 3.10
N TYR A 63 10.00 1.74 2.74
CA TYR A 63 8.63 1.25 2.93
C TYR A 63 8.25 0.11 1.96
N GLY A 64 8.90 0.02 0.81
CA GLY A 64 8.54 -0.92 -0.24
C GLY A 64 9.51 -2.08 -0.43
N LYS A 65 10.53 -2.22 0.43
CA LYS A 65 11.60 -3.23 0.28
C LYS A 65 11.08 -4.66 0.10
N ASN A 66 9.95 -5.00 0.72
CA ASN A 66 9.30 -6.32 0.62
C ASN A 66 8.01 -6.30 -0.22
N SER A 67 7.70 -5.17 -0.85
CA SER A 67 6.51 -5.06 -1.69
C SER A 67 6.67 -5.87 -2.97
N GLN A 68 5.58 -6.52 -3.36
CA GLN A 68 5.47 -7.24 -4.61
C GLN A 68 4.82 -6.34 -5.66
N PRO A 69 5.15 -6.49 -6.94
CA PRO A 69 4.40 -5.84 -8.00
C PRO A 69 2.94 -6.32 -8.00
N TRP A 70 2.05 -5.56 -8.61
CA TRP A 70 0.67 -6.01 -8.78
C TRP A 70 0.61 -7.23 -9.72
N PRO A 71 -0.19 -8.26 -9.38
CA PRO A 71 -0.30 -9.47 -10.20
C PRO A 71 -1.13 -9.26 -11.48
N THR A 72 -1.74 -8.09 -11.66
CA THR A 72 -2.60 -7.75 -12.79
C THR A 72 -2.15 -6.46 -13.44
N ARG A 73 -2.19 -6.41 -14.78
CA ARG A 73 -1.90 -5.20 -15.55
C ARG A 73 -2.95 -4.12 -15.27
N ARG A 74 -2.52 -2.87 -15.08
CA ARG A 74 -3.48 -1.75 -15.04
C ARG A 74 -3.86 -1.32 -16.46
N PRO A 75 -5.09 -0.83 -16.66
CA PRO A 75 -5.49 -0.25 -17.94
C PRO A 75 -4.54 0.90 -18.34
N PRO A 76 -4.23 1.05 -19.64
CA PRO A 76 -3.52 2.20 -20.16
C PRO A 76 -4.25 3.52 -19.89
N LEU A 77 -3.54 4.66 -19.98
CA LEU A 77 -4.07 5.99 -19.66
C LEU A 77 -5.27 6.44 -20.50
N ASN A 78 -5.49 5.85 -21.67
CA ASN A 78 -6.60 6.15 -22.58
C ASN A 78 -7.85 5.27 -22.34
N GLU A 79 -7.78 4.33 -21.40
CA GLU A 79 -8.87 3.43 -21.02
C GLU A 79 -9.51 3.84 -19.68
N THR A 80 -10.55 3.10 -19.25
CA THR A 80 -11.16 3.30 -17.94
C THR A 80 -10.21 2.84 -16.84
N SER A 81 -10.06 3.65 -15.78
CA SER A 81 -9.25 3.33 -14.59
C SER A 81 -9.95 2.29 -13.68
N CYS A 82 -10.26 1.12 -14.24
CA CYS A 82 -10.96 0.03 -13.56
C CYS A 82 -9.95 -1.03 -13.13
N PHE A 83 -9.42 -0.88 -11.92
CA PHE A 83 -8.44 -1.79 -11.33
C PHE A 83 -8.53 -1.76 -9.80
N VAL A 84 -7.95 -2.77 -9.13
CA VAL A 84 -7.92 -2.81 -7.65
C VAL A 84 -7.11 -1.64 -7.11
N GLY A 85 -7.75 -0.79 -6.30
CA GLY A 85 -7.14 0.45 -5.79
C GLY A 85 -7.32 1.66 -6.71
N CYS A 86 -8.24 1.60 -7.68
CA CYS A 86 -8.68 2.75 -8.46
C CYS A 86 -9.09 3.93 -7.55
N VAL A 87 -8.74 5.15 -8.00
CA VAL A 87 -9.19 6.38 -7.34
C VAL A 87 -10.68 6.54 -7.55
N ARG A 88 -11.42 6.92 -6.49
CA ARG A 88 -12.85 7.21 -6.61
C ARG A 88 -13.07 8.56 -7.30
N PRO A 89 -14.08 8.68 -8.19
CA PRO A 89 -14.96 7.63 -8.69
C PRO A 89 -14.23 6.62 -9.61
N CYS A 90 -14.40 5.33 -9.32
CA CYS A 90 -13.69 4.24 -9.99
C CYS A 90 -14.24 3.97 -11.40
N CYS A 91 -13.44 3.34 -12.26
CA CYS A 91 -13.82 2.92 -13.62
C CYS A 91 -14.29 4.09 -14.51
N GLN A 92 -13.89 5.33 -14.20
CA GLN A 92 -14.07 6.48 -15.08
C GLN A 92 -12.92 6.58 -16.08
N LYS A 93 -13.18 7.24 -17.22
CA LYS A 93 -12.14 7.70 -18.16
C LYS A 93 -11.45 8.93 -17.57
N MET A 94 -10.67 8.70 -16.52
CA MET A 94 -9.84 9.72 -15.88
C MET A 94 -8.38 9.34 -16.09
N LYS A 95 -7.54 10.35 -16.35
CA LYS A 95 -6.10 10.18 -16.27
C LYS A 95 -5.75 9.88 -14.80
N PRO A 96 -5.25 8.68 -14.45
CA PRO A 96 -4.84 8.41 -13.09
C PRO A 96 -3.76 9.40 -12.67
N PRO A 97 -3.67 9.76 -11.38
CA PRO A 97 -2.65 10.69 -10.88
C PRO A 97 -1.23 10.11 -10.93
N PHE A 98 -1.08 8.86 -11.37
CA PHE A 98 0.16 8.11 -11.37
C PHE A 98 0.74 8.06 -12.78
N GLY A 99 2.03 8.37 -12.92
CA GLY A 99 2.79 8.13 -14.14
C GLY A 99 3.17 6.65 -14.29
N GLU A 100 3.98 6.38 -15.32
CA GLU A 100 4.53 5.04 -15.53
C GLU A 100 5.28 4.53 -14.30
N CYS A 101 5.20 3.23 -14.08
CA CYS A 101 5.94 2.59 -13.01
C CYS A 101 7.44 2.55 -13.30
N PRO A 102 8.29 2.74 -12.29
CA PRO A 102 9.71 2.44 -12.38
C PRO A 102 9.94 1.00 -12.85
N ILE A 103 10.90 0.79 -13.75
CA ILE A 103 11.23 -0.55 -14.29
C ILE A 103 11.50 -1.55 -13.18
N ALA A 104 12.20 -1.12 -12.11
CA ALA A 104 12.53 -1.96 -10.96
C ALA A 104 11.30 -2.47 -10.19
N CYS A 105 10.17 -1.78 -10.28
CA CYS A 105 8.92 -2.13 -9.58
C CYS A 105 7.90 -2.85 -10.47
N ARG A 106 8.25 -3.12 -11.73
CA ARG A 106 7.39 -3.88 -12.65
C ARG A 106 7.48 -5.37 -12.33
N PRO A 107 6.43 -6.17 -12.63
CA PRO A 107 6.55 -7.62 -12.58
C PRO A 107 7.72 -8.11 -13.44
N LYS A 108 8.56 -8.99 -12.89
CA LYS A 108 9.75 -9.50 -13.59
C LYS A 108 9.42 -10.16 -14.94
N ASN A 109 8.25 -10.78 -15.04
CA ASN A 109 7.77 -11.46 -16.24
C ASN A 109 6.97 -10.54 -17.18
N HIS A 110 6.71 -9.29 -16.78
CA HIS A 110 5.90 -8.31 -17.52
C HIS A 110 6.50 -6.91 -17.41
N THR A 111 7.73 -6.75 -17.90
CA THR A 111 8.43 -5.45 -17.90
C THR A 111 7.83 -4.45 -18.88
N ASP A 112 7.02 -4.93 -19.83
CA ASP A 112 6.22 -4.17 -20.78
C ASP A 112 5.02 -3.45 -20.13
N TRP A 113 4.62 -3.85 -18.92
CA TRP A 113 3.54 -3.19 -18.17
C TRP A 113 4.06 -1.85 -17.62
N THR A 114 4.01 -0.82 -18.46
CA THR A 114 4.35 0.56 -18.06
C THR A 114 3.34 1.13 -17.08
N MET A 115 2.08 0.71 -17.22
CA MET A 115 0.99 1.01 -16.29
C MET A 115 0.81 -0.17 -15.33
N CYS A 116 1.29 0.06 -14.13
CA CYS A 116 1.05 -0.75 -12.95
C CYS A 116 0.69 0.17 -11.79
#